data_AF-A0A1P8VRC9-F1
#
_entry.id   AF-A0A1P8VRC9-F1
#
_cell.length_a   1.000
_cell.length_b   1.000
_cell.length_c   1.000
_cell.angle_alpha   90.00
_cell.angle_beta   90.00
_cell.angle_gamma   90.00
#
_symmetry.space_group_name_H-M   'P 1'
#
loop_
_entity.id
_entity.type
_entity.pdbx_description
1 polymer ?
#
loop_
_entity_poly.entity_id
_entity_poly.type
_entity_poly.pdbx_seq_one_letter_code
_entity_poly.pdbx_strand_id
1 'polypeptide(L)'
;MYDKISPIYSIALVASKYFDDDQPIHSFVLTEKDGGQVLELPVGEHEELRKPFEMVIIELKKFRKGQLEKSQRQWIEFFANRAFSQATSHKRQNI
;
A
#
# COMPACT_ATOMS: atom_id res chain seq x y z
N MET A 1 -7.22 -19.83 20.63
CA MET A 1 -8.38 -19.14 20.05
C MET A 1 -7.81 -17.95 19.29
N TYR A 2 -8.06 -17.83 17.97
CA TYR A 2 -7.59 -16.67 17.20
C TYR A 2 -8.55 -15.51 17.47
N ASP A 3 -8.40 -14.86 18.63
CA ASP A 3 -9.37 -13.86 19.11
C ASP A 3 -9.23 -12.50 18.40
N LYS A 4 -8.22 -12.38 17.53
CA LYS A 4 -7.90 -11.14 16.83
C LYS A 4 -7.69 -11.42 15.35
N ILE A 5 -8.40 -10.65 14.52
CA ILE A 5 -8.18 -10.66 13.07
C ILE A 5 -6.84 -10.00 12.80
N SER A 6 -5.91 -10.76 12.19
CA SER A 6 -4.66 -10.17 11.71
C SER A 6 -4.96 -9.27 10.50
N PRO A 7 -4.38 -8.07 10.43
CA PRO A 7 -4.56 -7.20 9.27
C PRO A 7 -4.09 -7.87 7.99
N ILE A 8 -4.87 -7.73 6.92
CA ILE A 8 -4.54 -8.23 5.59
C ILE A 8 -4.42 -7.02 4.66
N TYR A 9 -3.20 -6.83 4.14
CA TYR A 9 -2.89 -5.79 3.17
C TYR A 9 -2.65 -6.43 1.81
N SER A 10 -3.38 -5.98 0.78
CA SER A 10 -3.27 -6.50 -0.59
C SER A 10 -2.79 -5.40 -1.53
N ILE A 11 -1.87 -5.71 -2.45
CA ILE A 11 -1.44 -4.78 -3.49
C ILE A 11 -1.61 -5.43 -4.86
N ALA A 12 -2.26 -4.71 -5.77
CA ALA A 12 -2.40 -5.10 -7.17
C ALA A 12 -1.65 -4.11 -8.06
N LEU A 13 -0.71 -4.63 -8.87
CA LEU A 13 -0.04 -3.87 -9.91
C LEU A 13 -0.76 -4.11 -11.25
N VAL A 14 -1.23 -3.04 -11.89
CA VAL A 14 -1.96 -3.16 -13.17
C VAL A 14 -1.27 -2.37 -14.27
N ALA A 15 -1.19 -2.96 -15.46
CA ALA A 15 -0.59 -2.35 -16.64
C ALA A 15 -1.61 -1.57 -17.50
N SER A 16 -2.88 -1.55 -17.13
CA SER A 16 -3.95 -0.81 -17.80
C SER A 16 -4.38 0.42 -16.98
N LYS A 17 -5.18 1.29 -17.61
CA LYS A 17 -5.94 2.31 -16.89
C LYS A 17 -7.28 1.70 -16.44
N TYR A 18 -7.48 1.56 -15.14
CA TYR A 18 -8.66 1.05 -14.48
C TYR A 18 -9.59 2.17 -13.99
N PHE A 19 -9.04 3.29 -13.54
CA PHE A 19 -9.81 4.43 -13.02
C PHE A 19 -9.72 5.63 -13.95
N ASP A 20 -10.86 6.30 -14.15
CA ASP A 20 -11.01 7.47 -15.03
C ASP A 20 -10.56 8.77 -14.35
N ASP A 21 -9.31 8.76 -13.89
CA ASP A 21 -8.63 9.91 -13.31
C ASP A 21 -7.13 9.84 -13.61
N ASP A 22 -6.38 10.84 -13.15
CA ASP A 22 -4.92 10.89 -13.29
C ASP A 22 -4.17 10.35 -12.06
N GLN A 23 -4.87 9.88 -11.02
CA GLN A 23 -4.23 9.36 -9.81
C GLN A 23 -3.70 7.94 -10.09
N PRO A 24 -2.42 7.65 -9.82
CA PRO A 24 -1.84 6.35 -10.15
C PRO A 24 -2.00 5.30 -9.03
N ILE A 25 -2.49 5.70 -7.86
CA ILE A 25 -2.63 4.85 -6.66
C ILE A 25 -4.03 5.05 -6.08
N HIS A 26 -4.76 3.96 -5.92
CA HIS A 26 -6.08 3.94 -5.28
C HIS A 26 -6.05 2.97 -4.10
N SER A 27 -6.48 3.40 -2.93
CA SER A 27 -6.67 2.54 -1.77
C SER A 27 -8.15 2.27 -1.51
N PHE A 28 -8.44 1.03 -1.12
CA PHE A 28 -9.77 0.53 -0.85
C PHE A 28 -9.78 -0.07 0.55
N VAL A 29 -10.81 0.28 1.30
CA VAL A 29 -11.07 -0.21 2.65
C VAL A 29 -12.41 -0.93 2.67
N LEU A 30 -12.63 -1.77 3.67
CA LEU A 30 -13.95 -2.35 3.88
C LEU A 30 -14.84 -1.34 4.59
N THR A 31 -16.05 -1.21 4.09
CA THR A 31 -17.07 -0.31 4.60
C THR A 31 -18.37 -1.09 4.80
N GLU A 32 -19.04 -0.86 5.92
CA GLU A 32 -20.34 -1.45 6.23
C GLU A 32 -21.38 -0.93 5.22
N LYS A 33 -22.18 -1.86 4.68
CA LYS A 33 -22.97 -1.65 3.48
C LYS A 33 -24.06 -0.59 3.66
N ASP A 34 -24.75 -0.60 4.80
CA ASP A 34 -25.96 0.19 5.00
C ASP A 34 -25.65 1.56 5.63
N GLY A 35 -24.63 1.63 6.48
CA GLY A 35 -24.21 2.81 7.24
C GLY A 35 -22.97 3.51 6.71
N GLY A 36 -22.24 2.92 5.76
CA GLY A 36 -21.05 3.55 5.16
C GLY A 36 -19.87 3.71 6.13
N GLN A 37 -19.92 3.09 7.31
CA GLN A 37 -18.85 3.17 8.30
C GLN A 37 -17.68 2.27 7.87
N VAL A 38 -16.47 2.84 7.87
CA VAL A 38 -15.25 2.05 7.62
C VAL A 38 -15.08 1.02 8.73
N LEU A 39 -14.82 -0.22 8.35
CA LEU A 39 -14.52 -1.29 9.30
C LEU A 39 -13.18 -1.02 9.98
N GLU A 40 -13.22 -0.79 11.29
CA GLU A 40 -12.04 -0.71 12.14
C GLU A 40 -12.19 -1.71 13.29
N LEU A 41 -11.12 -2.43 13.58
CA LEU A 41 -11.07 -3.41 14.66
C LEU A 41 -9.88 -3.13 15.58
N PRO A 42 -9.98 -3.45 16.88
CA PRO A 42 -8.84 -3.39 17.77
C PRO A 42 -7.84 -4.47 17.37
N VAL A 43 -6.62 -4.05 17.02
CA VAL A 43 -5.55 -4.96 16.61
C VAL A 43 -4.40 -4.91 17.61
N GLY A 44 -3.83 -6.09 17.92
CA GLY A 44 -2.65 -6.20 18.80
C GLY A 44 -2.98 -6.03 20.28
N GLU A 45 -1.96 -5.83 21.10
CA GLU A 45 -2.09 -5.76 22.57
C GLU A 45 -2.62 -4.41 23.07
N HIS A 46 -2.42 -3.33 22.31
CA HIS A 46 -2.82 -1.98 22.69
C HIS A 46 -4.23 -1.59 22.22
N GLU A 47 -4.98 -2.54 21.63
CA GLU A 47 -6.37 -2.35 21.15
C GLU A 47 -6.57 -1.14 20.23
N GLU A 48 -5.53 -0.73 19.50
CA GLU A 48 -5.62 0.37 18.56
C GLU A 48 -6.59 -0.02 17.44
N LEU A 49 -7.58 0.85 17.20
CA LEU A 49 -8.49 0.71 16.08
C LEU A 49 -7.72 0.88 14.78
N ARG A 50 -7.69 -0.19 13.98
CA ARG A 50 -7.04 -0.21 12.66
C ARG A 50 -7.97 -0.83 11.64
N LYS A 51 -7.76 -0.50 10.38
CA LYS A 51 -8.40 -1.16 9.24
C LYS A 51 -7.84 -2.59 9.15
N PRO A 52 -8.65 -3.63 9.39
CA PRO A 52 -8.17 -5.00 9.29
C PRO A 52 -7.94 -5.43 7.84
N PHE A 53 -8.47 -4.68 6.86
CA PHE A 53 -8.30 -4.93 5.44
C PHE A 53 -8.06 -3.62 4.69
N GLU A 54 -7.01 -3.59 3.89
CA GLU A 54 -6.76 -2.51 2.95
C GLU A 54 -6.14 -3.08 1.67
N MET A 55 -6.70 -2.67 0.53
CA MET A 55 -6.19 -3.03 -0.78
C MET A 55 -5.71 -1.77 -1.50
N VAL A 56 -4.53 -1.84 -2.12
CA VAL A 56 -4.00 -0.76 -2.94
C VAL A 56 -3.87 -1.23 -4.39
N ILE A 57 -4.43 -0.48 -5.33
CA ILE A 57 -4.25 -0.68 -6.77
C ILE A 57 -3.31 0.37 -7.31
N ILE A 58 -2.27 -0.07 -8.03
CA ILE A 58 -1.23 0.79 -8.60
C ILE A 58 -1.25 0.65 -10.13
N GLU A 59 -1.60 1.73 -10.82
CA GLU A 59 -1.68 1.79 -12.29
C GLU A 59 -0.37 2.25 -12.91
N LEU A 60 0.46 1.30 -13.33
CA LEU A 60 1.82 1.54 -13.80
C LEU A 60 1.90 2.51 -14.99
N LYS A 61 0.87 2.55 -15.84
CA LYS A 61 0.81 3.45 -17.01
C LYS A 61 0.58 4.92 -16.65
N LYS A 62 0.03 5.22 -15.47
CA LYS A 62 -0.19 6.60 -15.03
C LYS A 62 1.09 7.24 -14.48
N PHE A 63 2.09 6.45 -14.10
CA PHE A 63 3.41 6.98 -13.72
C PHE A 63 4.23 7.40 -14.94
N ARG A 64 4.63 8.67 -15.01
CA ARG A 64 5.63 9.12 -15.99
C ARG A 64 7.03 8.67 -15.55
N LYS A 65 7.92 8.37 -16.51
CA LYS A 65 9.34 8.14 -16.22
C LYS A 65 9.90 9.34 -15.45
N GLY A 66 10.35 9.12 -14.22
CA GLY A 66 10.94 10.15 -13.35
C GLY A 66 10.00 10.82 -12.34
N GLN A 67 8.69 10.49 -12.31
CA GLN A 67 7.74 11.02 -11.33
C GLN A 67 7.45 10.08 -10.15
N LEU A 68 8.06 8.89 -10.14
CA LEU A 68 7.96 7.98 -9.00
C LEU A 68 8.86 8.48 -7.88
N GLU A 69 8.26 8.88 -6.76
CA GLU A 69 8.98 9.09 -5.52
C GLU A 69 9.76 7.82 -5.13
N LYS A 70 10.91 7.98 -4.47
CA LYS A 70 11.80 6.85 -4.13
C LYS A 70 11.07 5.74 -3.36
N SER A 71 10.20 6.13 -2.42
CA SER A 71 9.39 5.20 -1.63
C SER A 71 8.40 4.43 -2.51
N GLN A 72 7.67 5.11 -3.40
CA GLN A 72 6.71 4.50 -4.32
C GLN A 72 7.40 3.51 -5.26
N ARG A 73 8.59 3.86 -5.76
CA ARG A 73 9.41 2.96 -6.58
C ARG A 73 9.84 1.72 -5.82
N GLN A 74 10.30 1.86 -4.58
CA GLN A 74 10.71 0.73 -3.74
C GLN A 74 9.55 -0.22 -3.45
N TRP A 75 8.35 0.33 -3.18
CA TRP A 75 7.14 -0.47 -3.03
C TRP A 75 6.80 -1.23 -4.32
N ILE A 76 6.82 -0.56 -5.48
CA ILE A 76 6.58 -1.24 -6.76
C ILE A 76 7.63 -2.33 -7.04
N GLU A 77 8.91 -2.08 -6.78
CA GLU A 77 9.98 -3.06 -6.96
C GLU A 77 9.79 -4.29 -6.05
N PHE A 78 9.41 -4.07 -4.79
CA PHE A 78 9.10 -5.12 -3.82
C PHE A 78 7.92 -5.98 -4.26
N PHE A 79 6.82 -5.38 -4.71
CA PHE A 79 5.62 -6.13 -5.14
C PHE A 79 5.73 -6.75 -6.53
N ALA A 80 6.60 -6.22 -7.41
CA ALA A 80 6.78 -6.73 -8.76
C ALA A 80 7.79 -7.89 -8.87
N ASN A 81 8.33 -8.39 -7.75
CA ASN A 81 9.45 -9.35 -7.73
C ASN A 81 10.65 -8.91 -8.59
N ARG A 82 10.89 -7.60 -8.69
CA ARG A 82 12.09 -7.07 -9.38
C ARG A 82 13.24 -7.01 -8.39
N ALA A 83 14.47 -7.05 -8.91
CA ALA A 83 15.66 -6.82 -8.10
C ALA A 83 15.56 -5.46 -7.39
N PHE A 84 15.33 -5.52 -6.09
CA PHE A 84 15.11 -4.36 -5.24
C PHE A 84 16.36 -3.48 -5.26
N SER A 85 16.24 -2.28 -5.83
CA SER A 85 17.36 -1.36 -5.97
C SER A 85 17.42 -0.46 -4.73
N GLN A 86 17.72 -1.06 -3.57
CA GLN A 86 18.16 -0.26 -2.43
C GLN A 86 19.54 0.31 -2.76
N ALA A 87 19.57 1.53 -3.30
CA ALA A 87 20.73 2.37 -3.13
C ALA A 87 20.80 2.68 -1.63
N THR A 88 21.59 1.89 -0.89
CA THR A 88 21.97 2.17 0.48
C THR A 88 22.70 3.51 0.48
N SER A 89 21.98 4.60 0.72
CA SER A 89 22.58 5.84 1.17
C SER A 89 22.99 5.65 2.64
N HIS A 90 23.90 4.71 2.88
CA HIS A 90 24.74 4.71 4.07
C HIS A 90 25.81 5.77 3.84
N LYS A 91 25.44 7.04 4.05
CA LYS A 91 26.45 8.05 4.34
C LYS A 91 26.85 7.79 5.79
N ARG A 92 27.84 6.89 5.98
CA ARG A 92 28.65 6.92 7.19
C ARG A 92 29.26 8.32 7.23
N GLN A 93 28.72 9.19 8.07
CA GLN A 93 29.44 10.38 8.48
C GLN A 93 30.58 9.90 9.35
N ASN A 94 31.80 10.11 8.85
CA ASN A 94 32.96 10.23 9.70
C ASN A 94 32.68 11.33 10.72
N ILE A 95 32.84 11.03 12.01
CA ILE A 95 33.74 11.64 13.00
C ILE A 95 33.60 10.79 14.28
#